data_AF-A0A519RWV2-F1
#
_entry.id   AF-A0A519RWV2-F1
#
_cell.length_a   1.000
_cell.length_b   1.000
_cell.length_c   1.000
_cell.angle_alpha   90.00
_cell.angle_beta   90.00
_cell.angle_gamma   90.00
#
_symmetry.space_group_name_H-M   'P 1'
#
loop_
_entity.id
_entity.type
_entity.pdbx_description
1 polymer ?
#
loop_
_entity_poly.entity_id
_entity_poly.type
_entity_poly.pdbx_seq_one_letter_code
_entity_poly.pdbx_strand_id
1 'polypeptide(L)'
;MKNLILLICIALLASCSKEKTDEVLLGLDKQKLEENINYDKIVFYKFAKIAIRSNAVLDTNNTDYQKFSSQTRNILNTMHQLDTNKKSISVVEALQLYNDYRKVKKLVKNTDEDIFPGLIQGFNVLYGAPKIDLKSVDPKEKIRIQNIEHAILSMAVLTTRDLGQPFALYECSKTQPELLDDSEIKTLLEFIRGFLFFGNNLFYLSEDGLSRNIKWLDKNENVPLP
;
A
#
# COMPACT_ATOMS: atom_id res chain seq x y z
N MET A 1 -29.82 -26.95 -44.18
CA MET A 1 -30.41 -26.08 -43.13
C MET A 1 -30.39 -26.71 -41.74
N LYS A 2 -30.91 -27.94 -41.54
CA LYS A 2 -30.87 -28.63 -40.23
C LYS A 2 -29.48 -28.71 -39.59
N ASN A 3 -28.45 -29.07 -40.35
CA ASN A 3 -27.08 -29.17 -39.84
C ASN A 3 -26.46 -27.82 -39.48
N LEU A 4 -26.89 -26.73 -40.12
CA LEU A 4 -26.42 -25.36 -39.80
C LEU A 4 -27.04 -24.87 -38.49
N ILE A 5 -28.34 -25.16 -38.28
CA ILE A 5 -29.05 -24.84 -37.03
C ILE A 5 -28.42 -25.62 -35.86
N LEU A 6 -28.10 -26.90 -36.06
CA LEU A 6 -27.45 -27.72 -35.04
C LEU A 6 -26.06 -27.18 -34.66
N LEU A 7 -25.28 -26.72 -35.64
CA LEU A 7 -23.94 -26.20 -35.43
C LEU A 7 -23.96 -24.83 -34.72
N ILE A 8 -24.95 -23.99 -35.01
CA ILE A 8 -25.21 -22.73 -34.29
C ILE A 8 -25.63 -23.02 -32.85
N CYS A 9 -26.50 -24.00 -32.61
CA CYS A 9 -26.89 -24.39 -31.25
C CYS A 9 -25.72 -24.93 -30.43
N ILE A 10 -24.83 -25.74 -31.04
CA ILE A 10 -23.63 -26.26 -30.36
C ILE A 10 -22.64 -25.13 -30.06
N ALA A 11 -22.47 -24.17 -30.98
CA ALA A 11 -21.61 -23.00 -30.75
C ALA A 11 -22.15 -22.07 -29.64
N LEU A 12 -23.47 -21.90 -29.54
CA LEU A 12 -24.11 -21.14 -28.47
C LEU A 12 -23.98 -21.82 -27.10
N LEU A 13 -24.05 -23.15 -27.04
CA LEU A 13 -23.85 -23.92 -25.80
C LEU A 13 -22.38 -23.97 -25.36
N ALA A 14 -21.43 -23.91 -26.30
CA ALA A 14 -20.00 -23.81 -26.00
C ALA A 14 -19.57 -22.40 -25.56
N SER A 15 -20.43 -21.39 -25.73
CA SER A 15 -20.17 -20.01 -25.29
C SER A 15 -20.62 -19.70 -23.86
N CYS A 16 -21.12 -20.69 -23.11
CA CYS A 16 -21.23 -20.58 -21.66
C CYS A 16 -19.82 -20.51 -21.07
N SER A 17 -19.32 -19.28 -20.90
CA SER A 17 -18.09 -19.04 -20.14
C SER A 17 -18.25 -19.70 -18.78
N LYS A 18 -17.24 -20.44 -18.32
CA LYS A 18 -17.22 -21.00 -16.97
C LYS A 18 -17.56 -19.87 -16.00
N GLU A 19 -18.61 -20.08 -15.20
CA GLU A 19 -18.96 -19.18 -14.11
C GLU A 19 -17.72 -19.02 -13.24
N LYS A 20 -17.24 -17.79 -13.08
CA LYS A 20 -16.07 -17.53 -12.26
C LYS A 20 -16.51 -17.74 -10.81
N THR A 21 -15.87 -18.66 -10.11
CA THR A 21 -16.11 -18.86 -8.67
C THR A 21 -15.72 -17.59 -7.90
N ASP A 22 -16.31 -17.39 -6.71
CA ASP A 22 -16.02 -16.22 -5.86
C ASP A 22 -14.52 -16.08 -5.56
N GLU A 23 -13.80 -17.19 -5.42
CA GLU A 23 -12.35 -17.20 -5.22
C GLU A 23 -11.58 -16.63 -6.43
N VAL A 24 -12.02 -16.95 -7.65
CA VAL A 24 -11.42 -16.41 -8.88
C VAL A 24 -11.66 -14.91 -8.97
N LEU A 25 -12.85 -14.45 -8.60
CA LEU A 25 -13.22 -13.04 -8.64
C LEU A 25 -12.48 -12.23 -7.56
N LEU A 26 -12.33 -12.79 -6.36
CA LEU A 26 -11.48 -12.23 -5.32
C LEU A 26 -10.01 -12.14 -5.76
N GLY A 27 -9.51 -13.15 -6.49
CA GLY A 27 -8.17 -13.13 -7.07
C GLY A 27 -7.97 -11.99 -8.09
N LEU A 28 -8.96 -11.75 -8.95
CA LEU A 28 -8.95 -10.65 -9.91
C LEU A 28 -8.97 -9.28 -9.21
N ASP A 29 -9.76 -9.14 -8.16
CA ASP A 29 -9.77 -7.92 -7.35
C ASP A 29 -8.43 -7.66 -6.66
N LYS A 30 -7.77 -8.71 -6.13
CA LYS A 30 -6.41 -8.57 -5.57
C LYS A 30 -5.40 -8.10 -6.61
N GLN A 31 -5.46 -8.64 -7.83
CA GLN A 31 -4.59 -8.18 -8.92
C GLN A 31 -4.88 -6.71 -9.28
N LYS A 32 -6.16 -6.34 -9.40
CA LYS A 32 -6.57 -4.98 -9.71
C LYS A 32 -6.19 -3.99 -8.61
N LEU A 33 -6.25 -4.42 -7.34
CA LEU A 33 -5.76 -3.63 -6.21
C LEU A 33 -4.26 -3.37 -6.36
N GLU A 34 -3.47 -4.40 -6.67
CA GLU A 34 -2.03 -4.24 -6.94
C GLU A 34 -1.77 -3.25 -8.10
N GLU A 35 -2.55 -3.31 -9.17
CA GLU A 35 -2.44 -2.34 -10.29
C GLU A 35 -2.79 -0.91 -9.83
N ASN A 36 -3.87 -0.75 -9.07
CA ASN A 36 -4.35 0.53 -8.55
C ASN A 36 -3.37 1.19 -7.57
N ILE A 37 -2.58 0.40 -6.82
CA ILE A 37 -1.59 0.94 -5.87
C ILE A 37 -0.18 1.09 -6.49
N ASN A 38 0.05 0.62 -7.71
CA ASN A 38 1.36 0.61 -8.37
C ASN A 38 1.57 1.76 -9.38
N TYR A 39 0.97 2.93 -9.14
CA TYR A 39 1.16 4.14 -9.97
C TYR A 39 1.96 5.24 -9.24
N ASP A 40 2.41 6.24 -10.00
CA ASP A 40 3.54 7.10 -9.60
C ASP A 40 3.32 7.95 -8.34
N LYS A 41 2.06 8.31 -8.02
CA LYS A 41 1.77 9.05 -6.79
C LYS A 41 1.95 8.15 -5.54
N ILE A 42 1.55 6.89 -5.60
CA ILE A 42 1.77 5.94 -4.48
C ILE A 42 3.25 5.64 -4.32
N VAL A 43 3.98 5.53 -5.42
CA VAL A 43 5.45 5.37 -5.38
C VAL A 43 6.08 6.54 -4.64
N PHE A 44 5.68 7.78 -4.94
CA PHE A 44 6.21 8.94 -4.21
C PHE A 44 5.85 8.92 -2.72
N TYR A 45 4.60 8.58 -2.40
CA TYR A 45 4.14 8.47 -1.01
C TYR A 45 4.93 7.41 -0.22
N LYS A 46 5.09 6.22 -0.80
CA LYS A 46 5.91 5.12 -0.26
C LYS A 46 7.37 5.53 -0.10
N PHE A 47 7.94 6.25 -1.07
CA PHE A 47 9.30 6.79 -0.95
C PHE A 47 9.43 7.71 0.27
N ALA A 48 8.49 8.63 0.48
CA ALA A 48 8.51 9.54 1.62
C ALA A 48 8.42 8.78 2.96
N LYS A 49 7.54 7.77 3.06
CA LYS A 49 7.44 6.89 4.24
C LYS A 49 8.76 6.17 4.50
N ILE A 50 9.34 5.53 3.48
CA ILE A 50 10.62 4.80 3.62
C ILE A 50 11.75 5.75 4.03
N ALA A 51 11.80 6.97 3.47
CA ALA A 51 12.82 7.96 3.86
C ALA A 51 12.74 8.32 5.34
N ILE A 52 11.54 8.57 5.87
CA ILE A 52 11.32 8.88 7.29
C ILE A 52 11.65 7.65 8.17
N ARG A 53 11.10 6.48 7.82
CA ARG A 53 11.26 5.23 8.59
C ARG A 53 12.71 4.77 8.65
N SER A 54 13.43 4.81 7.52
CA SER A 54 14.82 4.37 7.44
C SER A 54 15.77 5.23 8.29
N ASN A 55 15.47 6.50 8.52
CA ASN A 55 16.31 7.36 9.37
C ASN A 55 16.40 6.85 10.83
N ALA A 56 15.34 6.19 11.30
CA ALA A 56 15.30 5.63 12.65
C ALA A 56 16.13 4.34 12.82
N VAL A 57 16.68 3.75 11.76
CA VAL A 57 17.46 2.50 11.86
C VAL A 57 18.82 2.74 12.51
N LEU A 58 19.12 2.00 13.57
CA LEU A 58 20.45 1.97 14.20
C LEU A 58 21.42 1.02 13.45
N ASP A 59 21.00 -0.23 13.17
CA ASP A 59 21.84 -1.21 12.46
C ASP A 59 21.78 -1.01 10.94
N THR A 60 22.79 -0.32 10.41
CA THR A 60 22.92 -0.01 8.99
C THR A 60 23.51 -1.15 8.15
N ASN A 61 23.79 -2.32 8.74
CA ASN A 61 24.30 -3.49 8.02
C ASN A 61 23.23 -4.27 7.25
N ASN A 62 21.95 -3.93 7.44
CA ASN A 62 20.87 -4.53 6.67
C ASN A 62 21.02 -4.19 5.17
N THR A 63 20.97 -5.20 4.32
CA THR A 63 21.18 -5.09 2.88
C THR A 63 20.13 -4.19 2.19
N ASP A 64 18.89 -4.20 2.65
CA ASP A 64 17.83 -3.36 2.11
C ASP A 64 17.98 -1.90 2.57
N TYR A 65 18.44 -1.67 3.81
CA TYR A 65 18.83 -0.33 4.26
C TYR A 65 19.97 0.24 3.41
N GLN A 66 21.03 -0.55 3.16
CA GLN A 66 22.17 -0.11 2.35
C GLN A 66 21.78 0.20 0.90
N LYS A 67 20.94 -0.66 0.30
CA LYS A 67 20.40 -0.42 -1.06
C LYS A 67 19.58 0.85 -1.11
N PHE A 68 18.67 1.08 -0.15
CA PHE A 68 17.87 2.29 -0.10
C PHE A 68 18.71 3.54 0.16
N SER A 69 19.58 3.52 1.16
CA SER A 69 20.41 4.67 1.52
C SER A 69 21.34 5.09 0.38
N SER A 70 22.01 4.14 -0.28
CA SER A 70 22.92 4.43 -1.39
C SER A 70 22.19 5.03 -2.60
N GLN A 71 21.06 4.47 -3.00
CA GLN A 71 20.30 4.97 -4.15
C GLN A 71 19.61 6.32 -3.87
N THR A 72 19.09 6.51 -2.66
CA THR A 72 18.48 7.79 -2.25
C THR A 72 19.54 8.90 -2.16
N ARG A 73 20.74 8.62 -1.62
CA ARG A 73 21.86 9.57 -1.62
C ARG A 73 22.30 9.95 -3.02
N ASN A 74 22.35 9.00 -3.95
CA ASN A 74 22.71 9.31 -5.34
C ASN A 74 21.69 10.27 -5.96
N ILE A 75 20.40 10.10 -5.73
CA ILE A 75 19.38 11.05 -6.21
C ILE A 75 19.54 12.41 -5.55
N LEU A 76 19.67 12.47 -4.22
CA LEU A 76 19.84 13.73 -3.51
C LEU A 76 21.08 14.47 -4.01
N ASN A 77 22.18 13.76 -4.25
CA ASN A 77 23.39 14.33 -4.83
C ASN A 77 23.16 14.83 -6.26
N THR A 78 22.53 14.04 -7.13
CA THR A 78 22.16 14.45 -8.48
C THR A 78 21.24 15.68 -8.44
N MET A 79 20.24 15.71 -7.55
CA MET A 79 19.33 16.85 -7.37
C MET A 79 20.04 18.09 -6.80
N HIS A 80 20.98 17.93 -5.88
CA HIS A 80 21.76 19.04 -5.32
C HIS A 80 22.78 19.61 -6.32
N GLN A 81 23.26 18.79 -7.25
CA GLN A 81 24.14 19.21 -8.35
C GLN A 81 23.36 19.92 -9.47
N LEU A 82 22.05 19.72 -9.55
CA LEU A 82 21.19 20.47 -10.45
C LEU A 82 21.02 21.90 -9.90
N ASP A 83 21.66 22.85 -10.56
CA ASP A 83 21.45 24.28 -10.28
C ASP A 83 20.02 24.67 -10.64
N THR A 84 19.18 24.89 -9.63
CA THR A 84 17.78 25.31 -9.82
C THR A 84 17.67 26.70 -10.47
N ASN A 85 18.76 27.46 -10.56
CA ASN A 85 18.82 28.75 -11.24
C ASN A 85 19.23 28.65 -12.73
N LYS A 86 19.70 27.48 -13.20
CA LYS A 86 19.92 27.25 -14.63
C LYS A 86 18.57 27.07 -15.34
N LYS A 87 18.39 27.82 -16.44
CA LYS A 87 17.17 27.76 -17.29
C LYS A 87 16.95 26.41 -17.99
N SER A 88 17.96 25.53 -18.04
CA SER A 88 17.86 24.24 -18.72
C SER A 88 18.88 23.23 -18.20
N ILE A 89 18.45 21.99 -18.06
CA ILE A 89 19.31 20.82 -17.86
C ILE A 89 19.83 20.30 -19.21
N SER A 90 21.05 19.78 -19.24
CA SER A 90 21.57 19.09 -20.42
C SER A 90 20.87 17.75 -20.65
N VAL A 91 20.93 17.22 -21.88
CA VAL A 91 20.36 15.92 -22.24
C VAL A 91 20.97 14.79 -21.41
N VAL A 92 22.26 14.87 -21.09
CA VAL A 92 22.96 13.87 -20.26
C VAL A 92 22.45 13.91 -18.81
N GLU A 93 22.31 15.10 -18.24
CA GLU A 93 21.74 15.28 -16.89
C GLU A 93 20.28 14.81 -16.84
N ALA A 94 19.49 15.08 -17.88
CA ALA A 94 18.11 14.61 -17.99
C ALA A 94 18.03 13.06 -18.05
N LEU A 95 18.91 12.42 -18.83
CA LEU A 95 18.99 10.96 -18.93
C LEU A 95 19.46 10.31 -17.62
N GLN A 96 20.43 10.91 -16.94
CA GLN A 96 20.89 10.47 -15.61
C GLN A 96 19.77 10.58 -14.57
N LEU A 97 19.08 11.73 -14.52
CA LEU A 97 17.95 11.94 -13.62
C LEU A 97 16.82 10.94 -13.89
N TYR A 98 16.50 10.68 -15.15
CA TYR A 98 15.51 9.67 -15.53
C TYR A 98 15.92 8.26 -15.10
N ASN A 99 17.19 7.89 -15.32
CA ASN A 99 17.72 6.59 -14.93
C ASN A 99 17.72 6.41 -13.40
N ASP A 100 18.12 7.44 -12.66
CA ASP A 100 18.14 7.40 -11.20
C ASP A 100 16.73 7.38 -10.62
N TYR A 101 15.80 8.18 -11.18
CA TYR A 101 14.37 8.08 -10.90
C TYR A 101 13.83 6.66 -11.14
N ARG A 102 14.18 6.02 -12.27
CA ARG A 102 13.77 4.64 -12.59
C ARG A 102 14.31 3.63 -11.59
N LYS A 103 15.56 3.77 -11.15
CA LYS A 103 16.18 2.89 -10.14
C LYS A 103 15.45 3.00 -8.81
N VAL A 104 15.22 4.23 -8.32
CA VAL A 104 14.52 4.45 -7.05
C VAL A 104 13.05 4.07 -7.16
N LYS A 105 12.38 4.36 -8.27
CA LYS A 105 11.01 3.86 -8.52
C LYS A 105 10.94 2.34 -8.43
N LYS A 106 11.87 1.62 -9.06
CA LYS A 106 11.93 0.15 -9.01
C LYS A 106 12.22 -0.34 -7.59
N LEU A 107 13.15 0.30 -6.89
CA LEU A 107 13.47 -0.02 -5.50
C LEU A 107 12.24 0.18 -4.61
N VAL A 108 11.67 1.38 -4.60
CA VAL A 108 10.52 1.75 -3.77
C VAL A 108 9.32 0.85 -4.03
N LYS A 109 9.03 0.48 -5.29
CA LYS A 109 7.98 -0.50 -5.60
C LYS A 109 8.22 -1.85 -4.92
N ASN A 110 9.44 -2.35 -4.96
CA ASN A 110 9.79 -3.69 -4.49
C ASN A 110 10.17 -3.78 -3.01
N THR A 111 10.54 -2.65 -2.38
CA THR A 111 10.90 -2.59 -0.97
C THR A 111 9.64 -2.58 -0.15
N ASP A 112 9.45 -3.56 0.72
CA ASP A 112 8.45 -3.45 1.77
C ASP A 112 8.87 -2.36 2.76
N GLU A 113 8.01 -1.39 2.99
CA GLU A 113 8.26 -0.25 3.88
C GLU A 113 8.20 -0.61 5.36
N ASP A 114 7.61 -1.77 5.68
CA ASP A 114 7.45 -2.27 7.06
C ASP A 114 8.67 -3.06 7.55
N ILE A 115 9.68 -3.28 6.71
CA ILE A 115 10.98 -3.79 7.17
C ILE A 115 11.67 -2.78 8.09
N PHE A 116 11.41 -1.48 7.91
CA PHE A 116 11.96 -0.40 8.71
C PHE A 116 11.18 -0.18 10.01
N PRO A 117 11.70 0.64 10.96
CA PRO A 117 10.96 1.11 12.11
C PRO A 117 9.64 1.80 11.71
N GLY A 118 8.72 1.92 12.67
CA GLY A 118 7.44 2.60 12.46
C GLY A 118 7.63 4.06 12.02
N LEU A 119 6.62 4.63 11.37
CA LEU A 119 6.63 6.03 10.96
C LEU A 119 6.74 6.98 12.16
N ILE A 120 6.06 6.68 13.27
CA ILE A 120 6.13 7.46 14.51
C ILE A 120 7.56 7.44 15.07
N GLN A 121 8.22 6.28 15.04
CA GLN A 121 9.62 6.15 15.45
C GLN A 121 10.55 6.97 14.53
N GLY A 122 10.29 6.95 13.22
CA GLY A 122 10.96 7.80 12.23
C GLY A 122 10.88 9.29 12.58
N PHE A 123 9.68 9.78 12.90
CA PHE A 123 9.49 11.18 13.32
C PHE A 123 10.16 11.49 14.66
N ASN A 124 10.03 10.63 15.67
CA ASN A 124 10.66 10.86 16.97
C ASN A 124 12.18 11.02 16.85
N VAL A 125 12.83 10.22 16.00
CA VAL A 125 14.27 10.33 15.72
C VAL A 125 14.62 11.64 15.01
N LEU A 126 13.77 12.10 14.07
CA LEU A 126 13.94 13.42 13.45
C LEU A 126 13.90 14.57 14.48
N TYR A 127 13.15 14.40 15.57
CA TYR A 127 13.04 15.37 16.67
C TYR A 127 13.99 15.09 17.86
N GLY A 128 15.01 14.23 17.67
CA GLY A 128 16.11 14.05 18.63
C GLY A 128 16.02 12.79 19.51
N ALA A 129 15.07 11.90 19.27
CA ALA A 129 15.07 10.59 19.93
C ALA A 129 16.22 9.69 19.42
N PRO A 130 16.70 8.73 20.24
CA PRO A 130 17.72 7.79 19.80
C PRO A 130 17.22 6.85 18.70
N LYS A 131 18.13 6.44 17.82
CA LYS A 131 17.84 5.44 16.77
C LYS A 131 17.48 4.08 17.37
N ILE A 132 16.68 3.31 16.63
CA ILE A 132 16.08 2.05 17.04
C ILE A 132 16.92 0.88 16.52
N ASP A 133 17.28 -0.05 17.41
CA ASP A 133 17.74 -1.37 17.00
C ASP A 133 16.54 -2.28 16.74
N LEU A 134 16.33 -2.69 15.49
CA LEU A 134 15.21 -3.56 15.13
C LEU A 134 15.29 -4.94 15.79
N LYS A 135 16.48 -5.39 16.24
CA LYS A 135 16.64 -6.69 16.91
C LYS A 135 16.09 -6.68 18.34
N SER A 136 15.94 -5.51 18.96
CA SER A 136 15.43 -5.38 20.32
C SER A 136 13.92 -5.10 20.38
N VAL A 137 13.28 -4.90 19.23
CA VAL A 137 11.83 -4.69 19.13
C VAL A 137 11.13 -6.03 19.03
N ASP A 138 10.10 -6.26 19.85
CA ASP A 138 9.24 -7.44 19.73
C ASP A 138 8.55 -7.45 18.35
N PRO A 139 8.73 -8.50 17.54
CA PRO A 139 8.12 -8.59 16.21
C PRO A 139 6.59 -8.47 16.23
N LYS A 140 5.93 -9.00 17.27
CA LYS A 140 4.45 -8.93 17.36
C LYS A 140 3.99 -7.50 17.61
N GLU A 141 4.60 -6.84 18.58
CA GLU A 141 4.30 -5.44 18.88
C GLU A 141 4.61 -4.51 17.69
N LYS A 142 5.70 -4.79 16.94
CA LYS A 142 6.01 -4.07 15.71
C LYS A 142 4.88 -4.18 14.70
N ILE A 143 4.41 -5.40 14.41
CA ILE A 143 3.31 -5.63 13.47
C ILE A 143 2.04 -4.91 13.94
N ARG A 144 1.72 -5.01 15.24
CA ARG A 144 0.55 -4.34 15.83
C ARG A 144 0.61 -2.81 15.63
N ILE A 145 1.73 -2.19 15.98
CA ILE A 145 1.93 -0.74 15.82
C ILE A 145 1.87 -0.33 14.35
N GLN A 146 2.51 -1.08 13.45
CA GLN A 146 2.47 -0.78 12.01
C GLN A 146 1.05 -0.83 11.47
N ASN A 147 0.27 -1.82 11.90
CA ASN A 147 -1.11 -1.95 11.51
C ASN A 147 -1.97 -0.77 11.98
N ILE A 148 -1.73 -0.29 13.21
CA ILE A 148 -2.35 0.93 13.74
C ILE A 148 -1.91 2.17 12.94
N GLU A 149 -0.62 2.30 12.59
CA GLU A 149 -0.13 3.41 11.76
C GLU A 149 -0.84 3.43 10.40
N HIS A 150 -0.95 2.29 9.73
CA HIS A 150 -1.68 2.16 8.46
C HIS A 150 -3.16 2.53 8.62
N ALA A 151 -3.81 2.06 9.68
CA ALA A 151 -5.19 2.41 9.97
C ALA A 151 -5.37 3.92 10.13
N ILE A 152 -4.55 4.56 10.97
CA ILE A 152 -4.61 6.02 11.19
C ILE A 152 -4.31 6.80 9.91
N LEU A 153 -3.27 6.40 9.16
CA LEU A 153 -2.90 7.07 7.92
C LEU A 153 -4.00 6.96 6.87
N SER A 154 -4.67 5.82 6.77
CA SER A 154 -5.79 5.64 5.84
C SER A 154 -6.93 6.63 6.10
N MET A 155 -7.15 7.02 7.37
CA MET A 155 -8.11 8.06 7.73
C MET A 155 -7.57 9.46 7.48
N ALA A 156 -6.34 9.72 7.94
CA ALA A 156 -5.73 11.04 7.89
C ALA A 156 -5.60 11.55 6.45
N VAL A 157 -5.21 10.69 5.51
CA VAL A 157 -5.04 11.09 4.11
C VAL A 157 -6.37 11.43 3.43
N LEU A 158 -7.50 10.84 3.84
CA LEU A 158 -8.82 11.17 3.28
C LEU A 158 -9.23 12.62 3.53
N THR A 159 -8.67 13.26 4.56
CA THR A 159 -8.91 14.69 4.84
C THR A 159 -8.20 15.62 3.82
N THR A 160 -7.32 15.06 2.98
CA THR A 160 -6.58 15.83 1.96
C THR A 160 -7.32 15.83 0.61
N ARG A 161 -7.45 17.02 0.00
CA ARG A 161 -8.33 17.24 -1.17
C ARG A 161 -7.91 16.45 -2.42
N ASP A 162 -6.62 16.43 -2.76
CA ASP A 162 -6.16 15.96 -4.09
C ASP A 162 -5.44 14.60 -4.07
N LEU A 163 -5.09 14.11 -2.88
CA LEU A 163 -4.23 12.94 -2.69
C LEU A 163 -4.87 11.85 -1.81
N GLY A 164 -6.04 12.13 -1.22
CA GLY A 164 -6.57 11.33 -0.13
C GLY A 164 -7.03 9.92 -0.53
N GLN A 165 -7.91 9.81 -1.51
CA GLN A 165 -8.50 8.50 -1.84
C GLN A 165 -7.47 7.45 -2.29
N PRO A 166 -6.48 7.76 -3.16
CA PRO A 166 -5.50 6.75 -3.55
C PRO A 166 -4.51 6.39 -2.43
N PHE A 167 -4.12 7.35 -1.59
CA PHE A 167 -3.28 7.06 -0.43
C PHE A 167 -4.04 6.24 0.60
N ALA A 168 -5.32 6.55 0.82
CA ALA A 168 -6.17 5.77 1.71
C ALA A 168 -6.35 4.33 1.21
N LEU A 169 -6.55 4.15 -0.10
CA LEU A 169 -6.62 2.82 -0.71
C LEU A 169 -5.32 2.04 -0.47
N TYR A 170 -4.17 2.69 -0.64
CA TYR A 170 -2.87 2.08 -0.36
C TYR A 170 -2.74 1.68 1.12
N GLU A 171 -3.01 2.60 2.04
CA GLU A 171 -2.88 2.33 3.49
C GLU A 171 -3.85 1.22 3.95
N CYS A 172 -5.10 1.25 3.51
CA CYS A 172 -6.08 0.19 3.76
C CYS A 172 -5.68 -1.16 3.14
N SER A 173 -4.93 -1.17 2.03
CA SER A 173 -4.43 -2.40 1.42
C SER A 173 -3.33 -3.07 2.26
N LYS A 174 -2.61 -2.28 3.07
CA LYS A 174 -1.53 -2.75 3.96
C LYS A 174 -2.02 -3.10 5.36
N THR A 175 -3.23 -2.67 5.72
CA THR A 175 -3.81 -3.01 7.01
C THR A 175 -4.34 -4.45 7.04
N GLN A 176 -4.10 -5.15 8.14
CA GLN A 176 -4.61 -6.47 8.50
C GLN A 176 -5.56 -6.31 9.69
N PRO A 177 -6.86 -5.99 9.49
CA PRO A 177 -7.77 -5.67 10.58
C PRO A 177 -7.88 -6.75 11.66
N GLU A 178 -7.56 -8.00 11.32
CA GLU A 178 -7.58 -9.15 12.23
C GLU A 178 -6.53 -9.02 13.35
N LEU A 179 -5.50 -8.21 13.13
CA LEU A 179 -4.45 -7.92 14.11
C LEU A 179 -4.71 -6.65 14.92
N LEU A 180 -5.85 -5.97 14.68
CA LEU A 180 -6.30 -4.85 15.52
C LEU A 180 -7.24 -5.37 16.61
N ASP A 181 -7.05 -4.82 17.80
CA ASP A 181 -7.99 -4.98 18.91
C ASP A 181 -9.37 -4.44 18.53
N ASP A 182 -10.42 -5.12 18.99
CA ASP A 182 -11.79 -4.72 18.72
C ASP A 182 -12.06 -3.35 19.36
N SER A 183 -12.31 -2.35 18.50
CA SER A 183 -12.37 -0.94 18.86
C SER A 183 -13.12 -0.11 17.81
N GLU A 184 -13.55 1.10 18.17
CA GLU A 184 -14.10 2.10 17.24
C GLU A 184 -13.24 2.28 15.99
N ILE A 185 -11.91 2.32 16.18
CA ILE A 185 -10.94 2.55 15.13
C ILE A 185 -10.95 1.39 14.12
N LYS A 186 -11.02 0.15 14.60
CA LYS A 186 -11.11 -1.03 13.74
C LYS A 186 -12.40 -1.03 12.93
N THR A 187 -13.53 -0.75 13.58
CA THR A 187 -14.84 -0.68 12.91
C THR A 187 -14.87 0.42 11.84
N LEU A 188 -14.38 1.61 12.16
CA LEU A 188 -14.32 2.73 11.22
C LEU A 188 -13.38 2.45 10.05
N LEU A 189 -12.21 1.86 10.32
CA LEU A 189 -11.27 1.41 9.29
C LEU A 189 -11.95 0.43 8.33
N GLU A 190 -12.60 -0.60 8.86
CA GLU A 190 -13.20 -1.63 8.02
C GLU A 190 -14.38 -1.10 7.20
N PHE A 191 -15.16 -0.17 7.76
CA PHE A 191 -16.19 0.55 7.03
C PHE A 191 -15.59 1.33 5.85
N ILE A 192 -14.61 2.20 6.12
CA ILE A 192 -13.96 3.02 5.08
C ILE A 192 -13.24 2.15 4.04
N ARG A 193 -12.58 1.07 4.48
CA ARG A 193 -11.94 0.09 3.59
C ARG A 193 -12.95 -0.52 2.63
N GLY A 194 -14.14 -0.91 3.11
CA GLY A 194 -15.23 -1.38 2.27
C GLY A 194 -15.64 -0.34 1.21
N PHE A 195 -15.91 0.91 1.64
CA PHE A 195 -16.26 2.00 0.71
C PHE A 195 -15.16 2.28 -0.32
N LEU A 196 -13.89 2.28 0.08
CA LEU A 196 -12.76 2.51 -0.81
C LEU A 196 -12.60 1.39 -1.83
N PHE A 197 -12.75 0.13 -1.41
CA PHE A 197 -12.70 -1.01 -2.32
C PHE A 197 -13.87 -0.98 -3.31
N PHE A 198 -15.09 -0.75 -2.82
CA PHE A 198 -16.26 -0.59 -3.67
C PHE A 198 -16.08 0.53 -4.70
N GLY A 199 -15.66 1.72 -4.27
CA GLY A 199 -15.43 2.88 -5.14
C GLY A 199 -14.32 2.69 -6.17
N ASN A 200 -13.41 1.75 -5.95
CA ASN A 200 -12.36 1.37 -6.90
C ASN A 200 -12.72 0.13 -7.74
N ASN A 201 -14.01 -0.28 -7.74
CA ASN A 201 -14.52 -1.45 -8.44
C ASN A 201 -13.81 -2.75 -8.02
N LEU A 202 -13.53 -2.89 -6.72
CA LEU A 202 -12.97 -4.08 -6.06
C LEU A 202 -14.08 -4.74 -5.22
N PHE A 203 -15.12 -5.22 -5.89
CA PHE A 203 -16.39 -5.61 -5.25
C PHE A 203 -16.27 -6.81 -4.33
N TYR A 204 -15.47 -7.81 -4.68
CA TYR A 204 -15.26 -9.02 -3.88
C TYR A 204 -14.34 -8.75 -2.69
N LEU A 205 -13.37 -7.84 -2.82
CA LEU A 205 -12.60 -7.37 -1.67
C LEU A 205 -13.47 -6.55 -0.70
N SER A 206 -14.38 -5.73 -1.24
CA SER A 206 -15.35 -4.99 -0.42
C SER A 206 -16.32 -5.92 0.28
N GLU A 207 -16.87 -6.90 -0.44
CA GLU A 207 -17.83 -7.88 0.08
C GLU A 207 -17.17 -8.77 1.15
N ASP A 208 -15.98 -9.31 0.89
CA ASP A 208 -15.24 -10.11 1.88
C ASP A 208 -14.99 -9.34 3.19
N GLY A 209 -14.65 -8.06 3.09
CA GLY A 209 -14.50 -7.19 4.27
C GLY A 209 -15.81 -7.03 5.02
N LEU A 210 -16.88 -6.58 4.35
CA LEU A 210 -18.18 -6.35 4.99
C LEU A 210 -18.77 -7.63 5.58
N SER A 211 -18.69 -8.75 4.84
CA SER A 211 -19.17 -10.07 5.27
C SER A 211 -18.44 -10.57 6.52
N ARG A 212 -17.13 -10.28 6.65
CA ARG A 212 -16.39 -10.62 7.88
C ARG A 212 -16.83 -9.78 9.07
N ASN A 213 -17.08 -8.49 8.87
CA ASN A 213 -17.54 -7.61 9.95
C ASN A 213 -18.93 -8.02 10.44
N ILE A 214 -19.85 -8.31 9.51
CA ILE A 214 -21.20 -8.78 9.85
C ILE A 214 -21.11 -10.09 10.64
N LYS A 215 -20.33 -11.06 10.17
CA LYS A 215 -20.10 -12.33 10.88
C LYS A 215 -19.44 -12.14 12.25
N TRP A 216 -18.64 -11.10 12.43
CA TRP A 216 -18.07 -10.75 13.74
C TRP A 216 -19.13 -10.14 14.64
N LEU A 217 -19.96 -9.22 14.14
CA LEU A 217 -21.07 -8.61 14.89
C LEU A 217 -22.08 -9.68 15.36
N ASP A 218 -22.46 -10.60 14.47
CA ASP A 218 -23.37 -11.71 14.78
C ASP A 218 -22.81 -12.64 15.88
N LYS A 219 -21.48 -12.76 15.99
CA LYS A 219 -20.83 -13.56 17.05
C LYS A 219 -20.66 -12.80 18.36
N ASN A 220 -20.77 -11.47 18.33
CA ASN A 220 -20.45 -10.57 19.42
C ASN A 220 -21.63 -9.64 19.76
N GLU A 221 -22.86 -10.17 19.71
CA GLU A 221 -24.11 -9.41 19.89
C GLU A 221 -24.18 -8.59 21.19
N ASN A 222 -23.50 -9.05 22.24
CA ASN A 222 -23.52 -8.44 23.57
C ASN A 222 -22.36 -7.48 23.82
N VAL A 223 -21.47 -7.27 22.85
CA VAL A 223 -20.40 -6.28 22.99
C VAL A 223 -21.03 -4.89 22.89
N PRO A 224 -20.81 -4.01 23.88
CA PRO A 224 -21.30 -2.63 23.78
C PRO A 224 -20.64 -2.00 22.56
N LEU A 225 -21.45 -1.73 21.54
CA LEU A 225 -21.01 -0.91 20.43
C LEU A 225 -20.81 0.52 20.96
N PRO A 226 -19.70 1.17 20.60
CA PRO A 226 -19.43 2.56 20.93
C PRO A 226 -20.48 3.53 20.37
#